data_AF-A0A3G4CGD3-F1
#
_entry.id   AF-A0A3G4CGD3-F1
#
_cell.length_a   1.000
_cell.length_b   1.000
_cell.length_c   1.000
_cell.angle_alpha   90.00
_cell.angle_beta   90.00
_cell.angle_gamma   90.00
#
_symmetry.space_group_name_H-M   'P 1'
#
loop_
_entity.id
_entity.type
_entity.pdbx_description
1 polymer ?
#
loop_
_entity_poly.entity_id
_entity_poly.type
_entity_poly.pdbx_seq_one_letter_code
_entity_poly.pdbx_strand_id
1 'polypeptide(L)'
;IEISGYGPAFCCSLFEDSAEYGYGVTKANEVKRRRLESNVQAAVQSAGVSAELKGCMEKWLASKDDKEACDALFEHMKPLLAK
;
A
#
# COMPACT_ATOMS: atom_id res chain seq x y z
N ILE A 1 -6.84 20.30 -7.13
CA ILE A 1 -6.83 20.02 -5.68
C ILE A 1 -7.42 18.64 -5.55
N GLU A 2 -6.63 17.63 -5.15
CA GLU A 2 -7.19 16.31 -4.87
C GLU A 2 -8.16 16.43 -3.67
N ILE A 3 -9.43 16.14 -3.91
CA ILE A 3 -10.54 16.34 -2.95
C ILE A 3 -10.57 15.21 -1.89
N SER A 4 -9.69 14.22 -2.02
CA SER A 4 -9.64 12.97 -1.25
C SER A 4 -8.88 13.06 0.08
N GLY A 5 -8.33 14.24 0.43
CA GLY A 5 -7.63 14.46 1.71
C GLY A 5 -6.22 13.87 1.77
N TYR A 6 -5.67 13.40 0.64
CA TYR A 6 -4.28 12.97 0.54
C TYR A 6 -3.34 14.19 0.39
N GLY A 7 -2.17 14.11 1.01
CA GLY A 7 -1.18 15.17 0.97
C GLY A 7 0.18 14.70 1.52
N PRO A 8 1.23 15.52 1.37
CA PRO A 8 2.54 15.20 1.90
C PRO A 8 2.50 15.15 3.44
N ALA A 9 2.96 14.06 4.02
CA ALA A 9 3.22 13.97 5.44
C ALA A 9 4.54 14.69 5.76
N PHE A 10 4.49 15.70 6.62
CA PHE A 10 5.67 16.47 7.01
C PHE A 10 6.04 16.18 8.46
N CYS A 11 7.32 15.86 8.68
CA CYS A 11 7.90 15.63 10.01
C CYS A 11 9.33 16.16 10.04
N CYS A 12 9.74 16.73 11.17
CA CYS A 12 11.13 17.08 11.45
C CYS A 12 11.60 16.31 12.68
N SER A 13 12.79 15.71 12.61
CA SER A 13 13.49 15.17 13.78
C SER A 13 14.33 16.28 14.41
N LEU A 14 15.65 16.18 14.35
CA LEU A 14 16.61 17.17 14.80
C LEU A 14 17.43 17.71 13.63
N PHE A 15 18.28 18.69 13.91
CA PHE A 15 19.10 19.34 12.89
C PHE A 15 20.16 18.37 12.32
N GLU A 16 20.72 17.53 13.19
CA GLU A 16 21.85 16.66 12.90
C GLU A 16 21.48 15.29 12.30
N ASP A 17 20.21 14.86 12.37
CA ASP A 17 19.79 13.48 12.04
C ASP A 17 18.73 13.39 10.92
N SER A 18 18.55 14.47 10.14
CA SER A 18 17.50 14.54 9.12
C SER A 18 17.58 13.41 8.07
N ALA A 19 18.79 12.97 7.72
CA ALA A 19 19.01 11.89 6.77
C ALA A 19 18.65 10.52 7.38
N GLU A 20 19.14 10.23 8.59
CA GLU A 20 18.87 9.00 9.35
C GLU A 20 17.38 8.87 9.65
N TYR A 21 16.72 9.98 9.99
CA TYR A 21 15.28 10.04 10.19
C TYR A 21 14.52 9.64 8.91
N GLY A 22 14.85 10.26 7.76
CA GLY A 22 14.24 9.93 6.47
C GLY A 22 14.48 8.48 6.04
N TYR A 23 15.69 7.96 6.31
CA TYR A 23 16.01 6.54 6.10
C TYR A 23 15.15 5.62 6.98
N GLY A 24 14.98 5.96 8.26
CA GLY A 24 14.10 5.24 9.19
C GLY A 24 12.64 5.20 8.71
N VAL A 25 12.11 6.33 8.25
CA VAL A 25 10.75 6.40 7.66
C VAL A 25 10.63 5.50 6.42
N THR A 26 11.64 5.51 5.56
CA THR A 26 11.68 4.66 4.36
C THR A 26 11.66 3.18 4.74
N LYS A 27 12.49 2.77 5.70
CA LYS A 27 12.54 1.39 6.20
C LYS A 27 11.23 0.96 6.85
N ALA A 28 10.58 1.85 7.60
CA ALA A 28 9.26 1.58 8.18
C ALA A 28 8.22 1.32 7.08
N ASN A 29 8.24 2.08 5.98
CA ASN A 29 7.35 1.87 4.84
C ASN A 29 7.61 0.54 4.12
N GLU A 30 8.88 0.15 3.93
CA GLU A 30 9.24 -1.16 3.39
C GLU A 30 8.70 -2.32 4.24
N VAL A 31 8.79 -2.22 5.58
CA VAL A 31 8.23 -3.23 6.50
C VAL A 31 6.71 -3.30 6.37
N LYS A 32 6.03 -2.15 6.36
CA LYS A 32 4.57 -2.09 6.17
C LYS A 32 4.14 -2.70 4.83
N ARG A 33 4.86 -2.42 3.75
CA ARG A 33 4.59 -2.97 2.40
C ARG A 33 4.79 -4.48 2.36
N ARG A 34 5.85 -5.02 2.98
CA ARG A 34 6.07 -6.48 3.10
C ARG A 34 4.97 -7.17 3.89
N ARG A 35 4.50 -6.55 4.98
CA ARG A 35 3.35 -7.08 5.75
C ARG A 35 2.08 -7.10 4.90
N LEU A 36 1.82 -6.05 4.13
CA LEU A 36 0.68 -6.00 3.22
C LEU A 36 0.77 -7.11 2.16
N GLU A 37 1.93 -7.32 1.56
CA GLU A 37 2.15 -8.41 0.60
C GLU A 37 1.83 -9.78 1.20
N SER A 38 2.34 -10.07 2.41
CA SER A 38 2.05 -11.33 3.10
C SER A 38 0.56 -11.50 3.37
N ASN A 39 -0.13 -10.44 3.79
CA ASN A 39 -1.58 -10.47 4.00
C ASN A 39 -2.35 -10.74 2.70
N VAL A 40 -1.95 -10.10 1.59
CA VAL A 40 -2.59 -10.30 0.28
C VAL A 40 -2.37 -11.72 -0.22
N GLN A 41 -1.15 -12.27 -0.10
CA GLN A 41 -0.86 -13.66 -0.45
C GLN A 41 -1.74 -14.64 0.35
N ALA A 42 -1.91 -14.41 1.65
CA ALA A 42 -2.80 -15.22 2.49
C ALA A 42 -4.27 -15.06 2.09
N ALA A 43 -4.72 -13.84 1.78
CA ALA A 43 -6.10 -13.56 1.38
C ALA A 43 -6.47 -14.27 0.06
N VAL A 44 -5.58 -14.26 -0.93
CA VAL A 44 -5.75 -14.93 -2.23
C VAL A 44 -5.95 -16.45 -2.09
N GLN A 45 -5.38 -17.05 -1.04
CA GLN A 45 -5.54 -18.49 -0.73
C GLN A 45 -6.80 -18.79 0.08
N SER A 46 -7.46 -17.78 0.65
CA SER A 46 -8.66 -17.98 1.47
C SER A 46 -9.92 -18.16 0.61
N ALA A 47 -10.83 -19.04 1.03
CA ALA A 47 -12.05 -19.38 0.29
C ALA A 47 -13.15 -18.28 0.35
N GLY A 48 -12.91 -17.16 1.03
CA GLY A 48 -13.91 -16.12 1.30
C GLY A 48 -13.81 -14.87 0.41
N VAL A 49 -12.86 -14.82 -0.52
CA VAL A 49 -12.61 -13.64 -1.37
C VAL A 49 -13.34 -13.82 -2.71
N SER A 50 -14.07 -12.79 -3.15
CA SER A 50 -14.72 -12.81 -4.47
C SER A 50 -13.70 -12.98 -5.59
N ALA A 51 -14.09 -13.62 -6.70
CA ALA A 51 -13.20 -13.84 -7.83
C ALA A 51 -12.62 -12.53 -8.39
N GLU A 52 -13.42 -11.46 -8.40
CA GLU A 52 -13.01 -10.13 -8.82
C GLU A 52 -11.93 -9.54 -7.90
N LEU A 53 -12.16 -9.56 -6.59
CA LEU A 53 -11.21 -9.04 -5.60
C LEU A 53 -9.90 -9.84 -5.61
N LYS A 54 -9.99 -11.17 -5.76
CA LYS A 54 -8.82 -12.05 -5.90
C LYS A 54 -8.00 -11.69 -7.15
N GLY A 55 -8.64 -11.49 -8.29
CA GLY A 55 -7.96 -11.09 -9.52
C GLY A 55 -7.26 -9.72 -9.40
N CYS A 56 -7.90 -8.76 -8.72
CA CYS A 56 -7.24 -7.49 -8.40
C CYS A 56 -6.02 -7.71 -7.48
N MET A 57 -6.13 -8.54 -6.45
CA MET A 57 -5.05 -8.83 -5.50
C MET A 57 -3.84 -9.47 -6.18
N GLU A 58 -4.06 -10.40 -7.10
CA GLU A 58 -3.01 -11.02 -7.91
C GLU A 58 -2.31 -10.00 -8.84
N LYS A 59 -3.09 -9.12 -9.49
CA LYS A 59 -2.52 -8.01 -10.29
C LYS A 59 -1.66 -7.09 -9.43
N TRP A 60 -2.14 -6.73 -8.25
CA TRP A 60 -1.38 -5.89 -7.32
C TRP A 60 -0.07 -6.54 -6.88
N LEU A 61 -0.06 -7.86 -6.63
CA LEU A 61 1.17 -8.59 -6.30
C LEU A 61 2.21 -8.53 -7.44
N ALA A 62 1.76 -8.57 -8.68
CA ALA A 62 2.63 -8.47 -9.86
C ALA A 62 3.16 -7.05 -10.13
N SER A 63 2.40 -6.02 -9.75
CA SER A 63 2.72 -4.61 -10.00
C SER A 63 2.98 -3.79 -8.72
N LYS A 64 3.36 -4.44 -7.62
CA LYS A 64 3.39 -3.82 -6.28
C LYS A 64 4.34 -2.64 -6.14
N ASP A 65 5.35 -2.53 -7.01
CA ASP A 65 6.36 -1.45 -7.01
C ASP A 65 6.05 -0.34 -8.02
N ASP A 66 4.97 -0.48 -8.81
CA ASP A 66 4.47 0.53 -9.74
C ASP A 66 3.40 1.37 -9.04
N LYS A 67 3.67 2.68 -8.92
CA LYS A 67 2.76 3.63 -8.27
C LYS A 67 1.43 3.74 -9.00
N GLU A 68 1.45 3.96 -10.31
CA GLU A 68 0.24 4.23 -11.10
C GLU A 68 -0.66 2.99 -11.14
N ALA A 69 -0.05 1.82 -11.29
CA ALA A 69 -0.78 0.56 -11.21
C ALA A 69 -1.40 0.31 -9.82
N CYS A 70 -0.66 0.61 -8.75
CA CYS A 70 -1.16 0.49 -7.38
C CYS A 70 -2.34 1.43 -7.13
N ASP A 71 -2.26 2.69 -7.56
CA ASP A 71 -3.31 3.70 -7.37
C ASP A 71 -4.59 3.31 -8.14
N ALA A 72 -4.47 2.85 -9.39
CA ALA A 72 -5.60 2.38 -10.18
C ALA A 72 -6.29 1.15 -9.56
N LEU A 73 -5.50 0.19 -9.08
CA LEU A 73 -6.02 -1.02 -8.41
C LEU A 73 -6.66 -0.69 -7.07
N PHE A 74 -6.11 0.27 -6.31
CA PHE A 74 -6.68 0.72 -5.04
C PHE A 74 -8.11 1.23 -5.21
N GLU A 75 -8.35 2.09 -6.20
CA GLU A 75 -9.69 2.63 -6.48
C GLU A 75 -10.71 1.53 -6.81
N HIS A 76 -10.28 0.45 -7.47
CA HIS A 76 -11.15 -0.70 -7.79
C HIS A 76 -11.36 -1.63 -6.59
N MET A 77 -10.33 -1.88 -5.79
CA MET A 77 -10.39 -2.78 -4.64
C MET A 77 -11.17 -2.18 -3.46
N LYS A 78 -11.05 -0.88 -3.22
CA LYS A 78 -11.64 -0.18 -2.08
C LYS A 78 -13.14 -0.46 -1.90
N PRO A 79 -14.01 -0.36 -2.92
CA PRO A 79 -15.43 -0.70 -2.77
C PRO A 79 -15.69 -2.19 -2.56
N LEU A 80 -14.84 -3.08 -3.10
CA LEU A 80 -14.96 -4.54 -2.94
C LEU A 80 -14.58 -5.00 -1.51
N LEU A 81 -13.73 -4.22 -0.84
CA LEU A 81 -13.31 -4.44 0.55
C LEU A 81 -14.26 -3.81 1.57
N ALA A 82 -15.06 -2.83 1.14
CA ALA A 82 -16.06 -2.19 1.99
C ALA A 82 -17.22 -3.17 2.26
N LYS A 83 -17.31 -3.64 3.50
CA LYS A 83 -18.51 -4.22 4.09
C LYS A 83 -19.15 -3.20 5.01
#